data_AF-A0A2D6FIT5-F1
#
_entry.id   AF-A0A2D6FIT5-F1
#
_cell.length_a   1.000
_cell.length_b   1.000
_cell.length_c   1.000
_cell.angle_alpha   90.00
_cell.angle_beta   90.00
_cell.angle_gamma   90.00
#
_symmetry.space_group_name_H-M   'P 1'
#
loop_
_entity.id
_entity.type
_entity.pdbx_description
1 polymer ?
#
loop_
_entity_poly.entity_id
_entity_poly.type
_entity_poly.pdbx_seq_one_letter_code
_entity_poly.pdbx_strand_id
1 'polypeptide(L)'
;MNNKLLAVYNTCGIQRDNTKWYIECIRSFLNQDLDGSRVVLSSCRNSPTSIKEVYQAFGDEISYCLTPERHTVNITFNNAVQRSVENFGEFEGYMYIDSGCTMDKQTDIFSLAHQAMHENEYGIVVVQTDTDECLENLGPPYLYESKEIQVKNEHLVVPIGTSINQHTAVFNNKIFQSYKRLYPDIFAAFCSESVLNYIAASVGLRWVVMADRQVRHLKAVDGPSSGFEHRIAAEDKDGKIIKDNYWNNLLYSRNALDFVNDQEAFEAGFGYEECNDIMNHNSDAYDSSGFCKDHDRLRKVIQKHLFLSDEELNYNDIKCKFIP
;
A
#
# COMPACT_ATOMS: atom_id res chain seq x y z
N MET A 1 -3.00 9.67 25.32
CA MET A 1 -3.21 10.30 23.99
C MET A 1 -3.89 9.27 23.11
N ASN A 2 -4.82 9.69 22.26
CA ASN A 2 -5.51 8.78 21.34
C ASN A 2 -4.61 8.55 20.11
N ASN A 3 -4.33 7.29 19.75
CA ASN A 3 -3.49 6.93 18.61
C ASN A 3 -4.28 7.13 17.30
N LYS A 4 -4.09 8.26 16.64
CA LYS A 4 -4.87 8.60 15.43
C LYS A 4 -4.27 8.00 14.18
N LEU A 5 -2.99 8.27 13.90
CA LEU A 5 -2.37 7.90 12.63
C LEU A 5 -0.96 7.36 12.83
N LEU A 6 -0.68 6.17 12.31
CA LEU A 6 0.69 5.67 12.17
C LEU A 6 1.17 5.94 10.74
N ALA A 7 2.11 6.85 10.55
CA ALA A 7 2.76 7.09 9.26
C ALA A 7 4.02 6.22 9.14
N VAL A 8 4.00 5.25 8.24
CA VAL A 8 5.12 4.36 7.97
C VAL A 8 5.79 4.79 6.67
N TYR A 9 7.04 5.26 6.80
CA TYR A 9 7.89 5.60 5.68
C TYR A 9 8.74 4.38 5.29
N ASN A 10 8.47 3.81 4.12
CA ASN A 10 9.12 2.60 3.64
C ASN A 10 10.35 2.92 2.79
N THR A 11 11.52 2.43 3.22
CA THR A 11 12.80 2.58 2.49
C THR A 11 13.44 1.22 2.21
N CYS A 12 14.24 1.14 1.14
CA CYS A 12 14.92 -0.08 0.73
C CYS A 12 16.36 0.17 0.27
N GLY A 13 17.33 -0.37 1.02
CA GLY A 13 18.76 -0.24 0.74
C GLY A 13 19.36 -1.30 -0.18
N ILE A 14 18.55 -2.15 -0.81
CA ILE A 14 19.06 -3.27 -1.61
C ILE A 14 19.89 -2.79 -2.80
N GLN A 15 19.41 -1.76 -3.52
CA GLN A 15 20.16 -1.17 -4.64
C GLN A 15 21.02 0.00 -4.19
N ARG A 16 20.48 0.90 -3.36
CA ARG A 16 21.15 2.12 -2.91
C ARG A 16 20.47 2.67 -1.65
N ASP A 17 21.19 3.49 -0.90
CA ASP A 17 20.62 4.31 0.17
C ASP A 17 20.51 5.77 -0.30
N ASN A 18 19.35 6.38 -0.10
CA ASN A 18 19.11 7.80 -0.37
C ASN A 18 19.00 8.62 0.94
N THR A 19 19.95 8.42 1.85
CA THR A 19 19.90 8.91 3.25
C THR A 19 19.52 10.38 3.40
N LYS A 20 20.10 11.27 2.58
CA LYS A 20 19.79 12.71 2.65
C LYS A 20 18.34 13.01 2.30
N TRP A 21 17.83 12.31 1.29
CA TRP A 21 16.43 12.42 0.88
C TRP A 21 15.50 11.83 1.95
N TYR A 22 15.84 10.68 2.52
CA TYR A 22 15.06 10.11 3.64
C TYR A 22 14.92 11.09 4.81
N ILE A 23 16.00 11.78 5.16
CA ILE A 23 15.99 12.82 6.21
C ILE A 23 15.10 14.00 5.81
N GLU A 24 15.10 14.42 4.55
CA GLU A 24 14.22 15.48 4.06
C GLU A 24 12.73 15.07 4.17
N CYS A 25 12.40 13.87 3.70
CA CYS A 25 11.05 13.31 3.78
C CYS A 25 10.56 13.22 5.23
N ILE A 26 11.35 12.61 6.12
CA ILE A 26 10.98 12.46 7.53
C ILE A 26 10.73 13.81 8.21
N ARG A 27 11.53 14.84 7.93
CA ARG A 27 11.26 16.20 8.43
C ARG A 27 9.91 16.73 7.96
N SER A 28 9.52 16.47 6.72
CA SER A 28 8.20 16.87 6.22
C SER A 28 7.05 16.16 6.96
N PHE A 29 7.25 14.90 7.38
CA PHE A 29 6.25 14.13 8.13
C PHE A 29 6.14 14.58 9.59
N LEU A 30 7.26 14.94 10.22
CA LEU A 30 7.28 15.48 11.59
C LEU A 30 6.66 16.89 11.68
N ASN A 31 6.55 17.61 10.56
CA ASN A 31 5.94 18.94 10.49
C ASN A 31 4.41 18.91 10.27
N GLN A 32 3.76 17.74 10.30
CA GLN A 32 2.32 17.62 10.09
C GLN A 32 1.51 17.99 11.35
N ASP A 33 0.33 18.58 11.17
CA ASP A 33 -0.51 19.19 12.20
C ASP A 33 -1.53 18.23 12.83
N LEU A 34 -1.16 16.96 12.98
CA LEU A 34 -2.03 15.93 13.56
C LEU A 34 -1.51 15.43 14.91
N ASP A 35 -2.11 15.91 15.99
CA ASP A 35 -1.90 15.35 17.33
C ASP A 35 -2.30 13.88 17.38
N GLY A 36 -1.47 13.06 18.04
CA GLY A 36 -1.68 11.60 18.12
C GLY A 36 -1.24 10.84 16.87
N SER A 37 -0.45 11.47 15.99
CA SER A 37 0.27 10.79 14.93
C SER A 37 1.65 10.31 15.40
N ARG A 38 2.17 9.27 14.73
CA ARG A 38 3.54 8.77 14.91
C ARG A 38 4.18 8.48 13.56
N VAL A 39 5.47 8.75 13.44
CA VAL A 39 6.26 8.44 12.24
C VAL A 39 7.17 7.25 12.55
N VAL A 40 7.17 6.26 11.66
CA VAL A 40 8.02 5.07 11.77
C VAL A 40 8.78 4.87 10.46
N LEU A 41 10.10 4.75 10.55
CA LEU A 41 10.92 4.30 9.42
C LEU A 41 10.85 2.78 9.31
N SER A 42 10.25 2.27 8.23
CA SER A 42 10.35 0.87 7.83
C SER A 42 11.53 0.69 6.88
N SER A 43 12.66 0.22 7.40
CA SER A 43 13.92 0.09 6.65
C SER A 43 14.15 -1.36 6.25
N CYS A 44 14.06 -1.66 4.95
CA CYS A 44 14.49 -2.92 4.36
C CYS A 44 15.94 -2.81 3.89
N ARG A 45 16.88 -3.54 4.51
CA ARG A 45 18.27 -3.67 4.02
C ARG A 45 19.07 -2.36 3.86
N ASN A 46 18.64 -1.23 4.42
CA ASN A 46 19.44 0.00 4.43
C ASN A 46 20.77 -0.21 5.16
N SER A 47 21.84 0.44 4.66
CA SER A 47 23.16 0.23 5.26
C SER A 47 23.23 0.73 6.70
N PRO A 48 24.09 0.14 7.55
CA PRO A 48 24.32 0.65 8.91
C PRO A 48 24.72 2.13 8.95
N THR A 49 25.42 2.62 7.92
CA THR A 49 25.79 4.03 7.78
C THR A 49 24.55 4.90 7.57
N SER A 50 23.68 4.53 6.64
CA SER A 50 22.41 5.22 6.40
C SER A 50 21.55 5.28 7.67
N ILE A 51 21.36 4.14 8.33
CA ILE A 51 20.59 4.08 9.59
C ILE A 51 21.20 4.92 10.69
N LYS A 52 22.53 4.93 10.83
CA LYS A 52 23.22 5.77 11.81
C LYS A 52 22.98 7.25 11.55
N GLU A 53 23.04 7.69 10.28
CA GLU A 53 22.80 9.10 9.92
C GLU A 53 21.35 9.51 10.16
N VAL A 54 20.37 8.67 9.82
CA VAL A 54 18.95 8.95 10.11
C VAL A 54 18.72 8.98 11.63
N TYR A 55 19.30 8.05 12.39
CA TYR A 55 19.21 8.04 13.86
C TYR A 55 19.87 9.27 14.49
N GLN A 56 21.01 9.73 13.95
CA GLN A 56 21.64 10.98 14.38
C GLN A 56 20.78 12.22 14.11
N ALA A 57 19.94 12.18 13.07
CA ALA A 57 19.08 13.30 12.70
C ALA A 57 17.81 13.41 13.54
N PHE A 58 17.26 12.28 14.02
CA PHE A 58 15.93 12.25 14.66
C PHE A 58 15.89 11.61 16.05
N GLY A 59 16.87 10.81 16.45
CA GLY A 59 16.89 10.19 17.78
C GLY A 59 15.61 9.44 18.11
N ASP A 60 14.87 9.94 19.10
CA ASP A 60 13.59 9.42 19.60
C ASP A 60 12.35 10.17 19.06
N GLU A 61 12.52 11.07 18.09
CA GLU A 61 11.41 11.76 17.42
C GLU A 61 10.60 10.83 16.50
N ILE A 62 11.20 9.72 16.06
CA ILE A 62 10.56 8.68 15.24
C ILE A 62 10.90 7.29 15.79
N SER A 63 10.10 6.29 15.42
CA SER A 63 10.44 4.88 15.65
C SER A 63 11.09 4.26 14.42
N TYR A 64 11.74 3.11 14.59
CA TYR A 64 12.47 2.41 13.53
C TYR A 64 12.13 0.92 13.52
N CYS A 65 11.66 0.36 12.40
CA CYS A 65 11.69 -1.09 12.16
C CYS A 65 12.80 -1.41 11.15
N LEU A 66 13.91 -1.94 11.68
CA LEU A 66 15.11 -2.24 10.91
C LEU A 66 15.13 -3.71 10.52
N THR A 67 14.86 -4.00 9.25
CA THR A 67 14.76 -5.36 8.69
C THR A 67 16.01 -5.67 7.85
N PRO A 68 17.00 -6.45 8.37
CA PRO A 68 18.21 -6.82 7.63
C PRO A 68 18.00 -7.92 6.57
N GLU A 69 16.79 -8.47 6.46
CA GLU A 69 16.41 -9.49 5.49
C GLU A 69 15.78 -8.85 4.24
N ARG A 70 15.84 -9.55 3.11
CA ARG A 70 15.20 -9.10 1.87
C ARG A 70 13.72 -9.49 1.92
N HIS A 71 12.86 -8.50 1.94
CA HIS A 71 11.40 -8.64 1.90
C HIS A 71 10.80 -7.59 0.95
N THR A 72 9.59 -7.84 0.47
CA THR A 72 8.86 -6.89 -0.39
C THR A 72 8.39 -5.68 0.42
N VAL A 73 8.01 -4.60 -0.27
CA VAL A 73 7.48 -3.40 0.38
C VAL A 73 6.21 -3.71 1.17
N ASN A 74 5.35 -4.58 0.63
CA ASN A 74 4.10 -5.01 1.24
C ASN A 74 4.36 -5.70 2.59
N ILE A 75 5.29 -6.66 2.62
CA ILE A 75 5.70 -7.37 3.84
C ILE A 75 6.33 -6.41 4.86
N THR A 76 7.23 -5.53 4.43
CA THR A 76 7.93 -4.62 5.35
C THR A 76 7.02 -3.54 5.92
N PHE A 77 6.07 -3.02 5.15
CA PHE A 77 5.01 -2.14 5.64
C PHE A 77 4.13 -2.84 6.68
N ASN A 78 3.60 -4.03 6.35
CA ASN A 78 2.79 -4.81 7.29
C ASN A 78 3.55 -5.13 8.59
N ASN A 79 4.83 -5.52 8.49
CA ASN A 79 5.67 -5.81 9.66
C ASN A 79 5.86 -4.57 10.53
N ALA A 80 6.19 -3.41 9.93
CA ALA A 80 6.34 -2.16 10.66
C ALA A 80 5.05 -1.75 11.39
N VAL A 81 3.88 -1.96 10.76
CA VAL A 81 2.57 -1.75 11.40
C VAL A 81 2.38 -2.69 12.59
N GLN A 82 2.59 -4.00 12.42
CA GLN A 82 2.44 -4.97 13.50
C GLN A 82 3.36 -4.67 14.68
N ARG A 83 4.65 -4.40 14.43
CA ARG A 83 5.60 -4.00 15.49
C ARG A 83 5.19 -2.72 16.19
N SER A 84 4.64 -1.75 15.46
CA SER A 84 4.13 -0.52 16.07
C SER A 84 2.91 -0.76 16.94
N VAL A 85 1.98 -1.62 16.50
CA VAL A 85 0.80 -2.00 17.29
C VAL A 85 1.19 -2.76 18.56
N GLU A 86 2.17 -3.67 18.49
CA GLU A 86 2.72 -4.37 19.66
C GLU A 86 3.27 -3.40 20.72
N ASN A 87 3.91 -2.30 20.29
CA ASN A 87 4.57 -1.35 21.19
C ASN A 87 3.67 -0.20 21.65
N PHE A 88 2.69 0.21 20.84
CA PHE A 88 1.92 1.42 21.07
C PHE A 88 0.40 1.21 21.16
N GLY A 89 -0.10 0.03 20.78
CA GLY A 89 -1.51 -0.24 20.57
C GLY A 89 -1.99 0.11 19.15
N GLU A 90 -3.24 -0.21 18.85
CA GLU A 90 -3.85 0.10 17.54
C GLU A 90 -3.97 1.61 17.30
N PHE A 91 -3.96 1.99 16.03
CA PHE A 91 -4.22 3.35 15.54
C PHE A 91 -5.55 3.37 14.79
N GLU A 92 -6.20 4.53 14.70
CA GLU A 92 -7.42 4.68 13.90
C GLU A 92 -7.16 4.51 12.40
N GLY A 93 -5.98 4.92 11.93
CA GLY A 93 -5.51 4.71 10.56
C GLY A 93 -4.01 4.49 10.47
N TYR A 94 -3.58 3.93 9.35
CA TYR A 94 -2.18 3.59 9.07
C TYR A 94 -1.81 4.10 7.68
N MET A 95 -0.92 5.08 7.62
CA MET A 95 -0.47 5.67 6.37
C MET A 95 0.77 4.94 5.84
N TYR A 96 0.67 4.37 4.65
CA TYR A 96 1.81 3.97 3.83
C TYR A 96 2.39 5.20 3.14
N ILE A 97 3.72 5.36 3.14
CA ILE A 97 4.44 6.40 2.40
C ILE A 97 5.66 5.77 1.70
N ASP A 98 5.68 5.85 0.38
CA ASP A 98 6.80 5.41 -0.44
C ASP A 98 8.08 6.24 -0.21
N SER A 99 9.24 5.62 -0.39
CA SER A 99 10.58 6.23 -0.28
C SER A 99 10.74 7.54 -1.07
N GLY A 100 10.04 7.68 -2.19
CA GLY A 100 10.05 8.83 -3.07
C GLY A 100 9.12 9.98 -2.69
N CYS A 101 8.28 9.82 -1.66
CA CYS A 101 7.25 10.81 -1.32
C CYS A 101 7.71 11.80 -0.25
N THR A 102 7.37 13.08 -0.44
CA THR A 102 7.57 14.15 0.55
C THR A 102 6.32 15.04 0.61
N MET A 103 6.01 15.54 1.81
CA MET A 103 4.94 16.53 2.00
C MET A 103 5.44 17.96 1.70
N ASP A 104 6.72 18.11 1.34
CA ASP A 104 7.41 19.37 1.13
C ASP A 104 7.15 20.36 2.29
N LYS A 105 6.37 21.43 2.03
CA LYS A 105 6.02 22.47 3.02
C LYS A 105 4.56 22.38 3.48
N GLN A 106 3.79 21.42 2.97
CA GLN A 106 2.42 21.21 3.40
C GLN A 106 2.44 20.60 4.81
N THR A 107 1.62 21.13 5.70
CA THR A 107 1.58 20.70 7.11
C THR A 107 0.29 20.01 7.48
N ASP A 108 -0.67 19.90 6.57
CA ASP A 108 -2.04 19.46 6.85
C ASP A 108 -2.43 18.15 6.16
N ILE A 109 -1.47 17.44 5.55
CA ILE A 109 -1.75 16.19 4.84
C ILE A 109 -2.25 15.12 5.80
N PHE A 110 -1.62 14.98 6.98
CA PHE A 110 -2.05 13.96 7.94
C PHE A 110 -3.44 14.24 8.51
N SER A 111 -3.73 15.49 8.88
CA SER A 111 -5.03 15.86 9.44
C SER A 111 -6.14 15.72 8.40
N LEU A 112 -5.92 16.16 7.17
CA LEU A 112 -6.91 16.02 6.09
C LEU A 112 -7.13 14.56 5.69
N ALA A 113 -6.08 13.75 5.59
CA ALA A 113 -6.23 12.32 5.25
C ALA A 113 -6.92 11.53 6.37
N HIS A 114 -6.60 11.84 7.63
CA HIS A 114 -7.30 11.29 8.80
C HIS A 114 -8.77 11.71 8.83
N GLN A 115 -9.06 12.99 8.59
CA GLN A 115 -10.43 13.49 8.50
C GLN A 115 -11.21 12.79 7.40
N ALA A 116 -10.67 12.75 6.18
CA ALA A 116 -11.31 12.12 5.02
C ALA A 116 -11.72 10.67 5.30
N MET A 117 -10.86 9.89 5.95
CA MET A 117 -11.15 8.50 6.35
C MET A 117 -12.40 8.36 7.24
N HIS A 118 -12.78 9.41 7.97
CA HIS A 118 -13.93 9.45 8.88
C HIS A 118 -15.16 10.17 8.32
N GLU A 119 -15.05 10.86 7.18
CA GLU A 119 -16.16 11.62 6.59
C GLU A 119 -17.25 10.70 6.01
N ASN A 120 -16.85 9.55 5.47
CA ASN A 120 -17.72 8.58 4.80
C ASN A 120 -17.20 7.16 5.03
N GLU A 121 -17.81 6.16 4.37
CA GLU A 121 -17.34 4.76 4.39
C GLU A 121 -16.07 4.59 3.53
N TYR A 122 -14.95 5.19 3.94
CA TYR A 122 -13.65 5.10 3.27
C TYR A 122 -12.69 4.19 4.02
N GLY A 123 -12.12 3.23 3.29
CA GLY A 123 -11.22 2.20 3.80
C GLY A 123 -9.78 2.48 3.42
N ILE A 124 -9.57 3.09 2.26
CA ILE A 124 -8.27 3.49 1.76
C ILE A 124 -8.42 4.90 1.21
N VAL A 125 -7.63 5.84 1.74
CA VAL A 125 -7.59 7.24 1.31
C VAL A 125 -6.23 7.53 0.73
N VAL A 126 -6.15 7.71 -0.59
CA VAL A 126 -4.92 8.05 -1.31
C VAL A 126 -4.71 9.55 -1.27
N VAL A 127 -3.48 9.97 -0.99
CA VAL A 127 -3.06 11.35 -1.24
C VAL A 127 -2.41 11.38 -2.61
N GLN A 128 -3.02 12.11 -3.56
CA GLN A 128 -2.55 12.15 -4.94
C GLN A 128 -1.10 12.64 -5.05
N THR A 129 -0.40 12.14 -6.05
CA THR A 129 1.01 12.48 -6.29
C THR A 129 1.16 13.29 -7.57
N ASP A 130 2.23 14.08 -7.67
CA ASP A 130 2.51 14.85 -8.89
C ASP A 130 2.95 13.98 -10.07
N THR A 131 3.38 12.75 -9.80
CA THR A 131 3.83 11.78 -10.78
C THR A 131 3.43 10.35 -10.41
N ASP A 132 3.32 9.49 -11.43
CA ASP A 132 3.17 8.04 -11.32
C ASP A 132 1.90 7.51 -10.65
N GLU A 133 0.79 8.26 -10.65
CA GLU A 133 -0.44 7.87 -9.96
C GLU A 133 -1.42 7.06 -10.84
N CYS A 134 -1.28 7.11 -12.16
CA CYS A 134 -2.23 6.46 -13.09
C CYS A 134 -3.69 6.96 -12.97
N LEU A 135 -3.92 8.23 -12.61
CA LEU A 135 -5.29 8.78 -12.48
C LEU A 135 -6.07 8.77 -13.80
N GLU A 136 -5.41 8.73 -14.96
CA GLU A 136 -6.07 8.60 -16.27
C GLU A 136 -6.92 7.32 -16.39
N ASN A 137 -6.64 6.29 -15.57
CA ASN A 137 -7.48 5.09 -15.49
C ASN A 137 -8.90 5.40 -15.00
N LEU A 138 -9.11 6.52 -14.32
CA LEU A 138 -10.41 7.01 -13.88
C LEU A 138 -11.15 7.79 -14.99
N GLY A 139 -10.53 7.96 -16.16
CA GLY A 139 -11.09 8.64 -17.33
C GLY A 139 -10.82 10.15 -17.37
N PRO A 140 -11.27 10.84 -18.43
CA PRO A 140 -11.11 12.30 -18.53
C PRO A 140 -11.81 13.04 -17.36
N PRO A 141 -11.24 14.14 -16.85
CA PRO A 141 -10.12 14.92 -17.38
C PRO A 141 -8.74 14.53 -16.81
N TYR A 142 -8.61 13.39 -16.13
CA TYR A 142 -7.39 13.03 -15.42
C TYR A 142 -6.23 12.65 -16.35
N LEU A 143 -5.03 12.99 -15.91
CA LEU A 143 -3.77 12.76 -16.59
C LEU A 143 -2.88 11.83 -15.75
N TYR A 144 -2.02 11.07 -16.43
CA TYR A 144 -1.03 10.19 -15.80
C TYR A 144 -0.11 10.92 -14.83
N GLU A 145 0.32 12.14 -15.18
CA GLU A 145 1.16 12.99 -14.33
C GLU A 145 0.77 14.45 -14.49
N SER A 146 0.73 15.16 -13.37
CA SER A 146 0.40 16.58 -13.34
C SER A 146 0.96 17.22 -12.08
N LYS A 147 1.65 18.35 -12.25
CA LYS A 147 2.06 19.21 -11.12
C LYS A 147 0.91 20.03 -10.54
N GLU A 148 -0.24 20.01 -11.20
CA GLU A 148 -1.47 20.57 -10.68
C GLU A 148 -2.29 19.45 -10.04
N ILE A 149 -2.83 19.76 -8.85
CA ILE A 149 -3.84 18.96 -8.16
C ILE A 149 -4.96 18.63 -9.15
N GLN A 150 -5.30 17.36 -9.32
CA GLN A 150 -6.28 16.92 -10.31
C GLN A 150 -7.64 16.64 -9.67
N VAL A 151 -7.66 16.01 -8.49
CA VAL A 151 -8.87 15.81 -7.68
C VAL A 151 -9.07 17.00 -6.75
N LYS A 152 -10.16 17.77 -6.94
CA LYS A 152 -10.44 19.03 -6.24
C LYS A 152 -11.85 19.07 -5.68
N ASN A 153 -12.03 19.78 -4.58
CA ASN A 153 -13.28 20.05 -3.85
C ASN A 153 -13.95 18.82 -3.21
N GLU A 154 -14.08 17.72 -3.96
CA GLU A 154 -14.73 16.49 -3.50
C GLU A 154 -13.80 15.29 -3.69
N HIS A 155 -13.79 14.40 -2.71
CA HIS A 155 -13.05 13.15 -2.76
C HIS A 155 -13.58 12.27 -3.90
N LEU A 156 -12.67 11.68 -4.66
CA LEU A 156 -13.03 10.85 -5.80
C LEU A 156 -13.00 9.39 -5.40
N VAL A 157 -14.16 8.71 -5.50
CA VAL A 157 -14.23 7.26 -5.29
C VAL A 157 -13.61 6.55 -6.49
N VAL A 158 -12.66 5.66 -6.22
CA VAL A 158 -12.12 4.75 -7.23
C VAL A 158 -13.19 3.67 -7.49
N PRO A 159 -13.71 3.52 -8.71
CA PRO A 159 -14.71 2.50 -9.01
C PRO A 159 -14.14 1.09 -8.80
N ILE A 160 -14.98 0.15 -8.35
CA ILE A 160 -14.64 -1.27 -8.32
C ILE A 160 -14.20 -1.73 -9.72
N GLY A 161 -13.19 -2.60 -9.78
CA GLY A 161 -12.57 -3.03 -11.04
C GLY A 161 -11.57 -2.04 -11.64
N THR A 162 -11.41 -0.84 -11.07
CA THR A 162 -10.38 0.11 -11.49
C THR A 162 -9.19 0.07 -10.55
N SER A 163 -8.02 0.54 -11.00
CA SER A 163 -6.86 0.72 -10.13
C SER A 163 -6.10 1.99 -10.50
N ILE A 164 -5.49 2.58 -9.48
CA ILE A 164 -4.52 3.66 -9.58
C ILE A 164 -3.26 3.23 -8.84
N ASN A 165 -2.12 3.82 -9.17
CA ASN A 165 -0.90 3.60 -8.41
C ASN A 165 -1.00 4.33 -7.07
N GLN A 166 -0.41 3.75 -6.04
CA GLN A 166 -0.49 4.29 -4.69
C GLN A 166 0.88 4.46 -4.07
N HIS A 167 1.29 5.72 -3.89
CA HIS A 167 2.57 6.05 -3.25
C HIS A 167 2.40 6.64 -1.85
N THR A 168 1.19 7.12 -1.53
CA THR A 168 0.82 7.59 -0.20
C THR A 168 -0.66 7.29 0.05
N ALA A 169 -0.97 6.49 1.07
CA ALA A 169 -2.37 6.25 1.42
C ALA A 169 -2.58 5.85 2.88
N VAL A 170 -3.70 6.29 3.45
CA VAL A 170 -4.18 5.88 4.76
C VAL A 170 -5.11 4.69 4.63
N PHE A 171 -4.82 3.63 5.37
CA PHE A 171 -5.68 2.47 5.53
C PHE A 171 -6.44 2.56 6.86
N ASN A 172 -7.75 2.31 6.81
CA ASN A 172 -8.63 2.29 7.96
C ASN A 172 -8.35 1.09 8.87
N ASN A 173 -8.41 1.27 10.20
CA ASN A 173 -8.18 0.19 11.16
C ASN A 173 -9.11 -1.01 10.99
N LYS A 174 -10.31 -0.85 10.39
CA LYS A 174 -11.17 -2.00 10.06
C LYS A 174 -10.49 -3.03 9.15
N ILE A 175 -9.61 -2.59 8.23
CA ILE A 175 -8.82 -3.48 7.38
C ILE A 175 -7.81 -4.25 8.25
N PHE A 176 -7.06 -3.54 9.09
CA PHE A 176 -6.10 -4.16 10.00
C PHE A 176 -6.78 -5.14 10.97
N GLN A 177 -7.93 -4.80 11.52
CA GLN A 177 -8.69 -5.70 12.41
C GLN A 177 -9.14 -6.98 11.70
N SER A 178 -9.41 -6.90 10.39
CA SER A 178 -9.88 -8.02 9.57
C SER A 178 -8.76 -8.99 9.19
N TYR A 179 -7.58 -8.48 8.84
CA TYR A 179 -6.49 -9.28 8.26
C TYR A 179 -5.21 -9.34 9.09
N LYS A 180 -5.12 -8.50 10.14
CA LYS A 180 -3.90 -8.18 10.91
C LYS A 180 -2.74 -7.68 10.04
N ARG A 181 -3.09 -7.24 8.84
CA ARG A 181 -2.26 -6.73 7.74
C ARG A 181 -3.10 -5.74 6.94
N LEU A 182 -2.44 -4.87 6.19
CA LEU A 182 -3.09 -3.80 5.43
C LEU A 182 -2.89 -3.97 3.93
N TYR A 183 -1.67 -4.36 3.54
CA TYR A 183 -1.29 -4.56 2.15
C TYR A 183 -1.22 -6.06 1.83
N PRO A 184 -1.71 -6.52 0.67
CA PRO A 184 -1.60 -7.93 0.29
C PRO A 184 -0.13 -8.34 0.16
N ASP A 185 0.28 -9.41 0.83
CA ASP A 185 1.70 -9.79 0.98
C ASP A 185 2.14 -10.95 0.10
N ILE A 186 1.29 -11.40 -0.82
CA ILE A 186 1.61 -12.44 -1.81
C ILE A 186 2.44 -11.92 -2.99
N PHE A 187 2.48 -10.61 -3.25
CA PHE A 187 3.08 -10.06 -4.47
C PHE A 187 4.59 -9.92 -4.34
N ALA A 188 5.34 -10.43 -5.32
CA ALA A 188 6.79 -10.26 -5.37
C ALA A 188 7.20 -8.90 -5.95
N ALA A 189 6.38 -8.35 -6.83
CA ALA A 189 6.56 -7.05 -7.47
C ALA A 189 5.20 -6.38 -7.73
N PHE A 190 4.96 -5.90 -8.96
CA PHE A 190 3.77 -5.15 -9.40
C PHE A 190 2.43 -5.86 -9.09
N CYS A 191 1.34 -5.16 -9.40
CA CYS A 191 -0.06 -5.65 -9.36
C CYS A 191 -0.73 -5.66 -7.98
N SER A 192 -0.04 -5.28 -6.91
CA SER A 192 -0.68 -5.23 -5.59
C SER A 192 -1.80 -4.19 -5.49
N GLU A 193 -1.72 -3.10 -6.24
CA GLU A 193 -2.70 -2.02 -6.27
C GLU A 193 -4.01 -2.44 -6.93
N SER A 194 -3.99 -3.45 -7.83
CA SER A 194 -5.18 -3.89 -8.55
C SER A 194 -6.21 -4.62 -7.68
N VAL A 195 -5.84 -4.96 -6.44
CA VAL A 195 -6.73 -5.63 -5.49
C VAL A 195 -7.18 -4.76 -4.31
N LEU A 196 -6.69 -3.52 -4.20
CA LEU A 196 -6.97 -2.66 -3.04
C LEU A 196 -8.46 -2.29 -2.91
N ASN A 197 -9.15 -2.12 -4.05
CA ASN A 197 -10.60 -1.94 -4.09
C ASN A 197 -11.36 -3.07 -3.40
N TYR A 198 -10.96 -4.32 -3.67
CA TYR A 198 -11.59 -5.50 -3.09
C TYR A 198 -11.32 -5.60 -1.59
N ILE A 199 -10.10 -5.25 -1.17
CA ILE A 199 -9.74 -5.20 0.26
C ILE A 199 -10.62 -4.19 0.99
N ALA A 200 -10.79 -2.97 0.46
CA ALA A 200 -11.70 -1.99 1.05
C ALA A 200 -13.16 -2.49 1.07
N ALA A 201 -13.65 -3.02 -0.06
CA ALA A 201 -15.03 -3.49 -0.20
C ALA A 201 -15.37 -4.64 0.76
N SER A 202 -14.42 -5.54 1.03
CA SER A 202 -14.60 -6.68 1.93
C SER A 202 -14.80 -6.32 3.40
N VAL A 203 -14.53 -5.06 3.77
CA VAL A 203 -14.80 -4.52 5.12
C VAL A 203 -15.89 -3.46 5.09
N GLY A 204 -16.64 -3.40 3.98
CA GLY A 204 -17.76 -2.47 3.77
C GLY A 204 -17.33 -1.02 3.58
N LEU A 205 -16.14 -0.80 3.04
CA LEU A 205 -15.59 0.53 2.81
C LEU A 205 -15.16 0.70 1.35
N ARG A 206 -14.79 1.92 0.96
CA ARG A 206 -14.39 2.28 -0.41
C ARG A 206 -12.95 2.80 -0.48
N TRP A 207 -12.36 2.70 -1.66
CA TRP A 207 -11.07 3.33 -1.98
C TRP A 207 -11.31 4.70 -2.61
N VAL A 208 -10.63 5.73 -2.11
CA VAL A 208 -10.81 7.12 -2.59
C VAL A 208 -9.49 7.83 -2.80
N VAL A 209 -9.50 8.82 -3.70
CA VAL A 209 -8.46 9.84 -3.85
C VAL A 209 -8.90 11.09 -3.10
N MET A 210 -8.07 11.51 -2.15
CA MET A 210 -8.28 12.73 -1.36
C MET A 210 -8.17 13.97 -2.26
N ALA A 211 -9.05 14.93 -2.00
CA ALA A 211 -9.13 16.16 -2.78
C ALA A 211 -8.15 17.22 -2.25
N ASP A 212 -7.85 18.20 -3.10
CA ASP A 212 -7.23 19.49 -2.73
C ASP A 212 -5.81 19.45 -2.18
N ARG A 213 -5.20 18.28 -2.04
CA ARG A 213 -3.78 18.12 -1.71
C ARG A 213 -3.12 17.19 -2.69
N GLN A 214 -1.86 17.48 -2.99
CA GLN A 214 -1.00 16.65 -3.81
C GLN A 214 0.38 16.65 -3.20
N VAL A 215 1.03 15.50 -3.15
CA VAL A 215 2.38 15.36 -2.60
C VAL A 215 3.38 15.13 -3.72
N ARG A 216 4.62 15.52 -3.48
CA ARG A 216 5.68 15.32 -4.47
C ARG A 216 6.18 13.89 -4.41
N HIS A 217 6.30 13.26 -5.56
CA HIS A 217 6.82 11.90 -5.69
C HIS A 217 8.04 11.87 -6.64
N LEU A 218 9.14 11.29 -6.14
CA LEU A 218 10.31 10.94 -6.94
C LEU A 218 10.28 9.45 -7.25
N LYS A 219 10.05 9.09 -8.51
CA LYS A 219 9.98 7.69 -8.92
C LYS A 219 11.27 6.94 -8.64
N ALA A 220 11.14 5.70 -8.18
CA ALA A 220 12.22 4.73 -8.14
C ALA A 220 13.46 5.19 -7.33
N VAL A 221 13.27 6.02 -6.30
CA VAL A 221 14.36 6.49 -5.42
C VAL A 221 15.19 5.32 -4.92
N ASP A 222 14.56 4.29 -4.38
CA ASP A 222 15.21 3.07 -3.86
C ASP A 222 15.28 1.92 -4.88
N GLY A 223 14.82 2.17 -6.11
CA GLY A 223 14.65 1.19 -7.18
C GLY A 223 13.31 0.43 -7.09
N PRO A 224 12.59 0.25 -8.22
CA PRO A 224 11.28 -0.40 -8.24
C PRO A 224 11.41 -1.87 -7.85
N SER A 225 10.66 -2.32 -6.85
CA SER A 225 10.63 -3.70 -6.35
C SER A 225 12.03 -4.31 -6.18
N SER A 226 12.97 -3.51 -5.66
CA SER A 226 14.37 -3.88 -5.53
C SER A 226 14.55 -5.23 -4.86
N GLY A 227 15.30 -6.12 -5.52
CA GLY A 227 15.62 -7.46 -5.01
C GLY A 227 14.69 -8.58 -5.48
N PHE A 228 13.65 -8.27 -6.26
CA PHE A 228 12.74 -9.25 -6.87
C PHE A 228 12.71 -9.06 -8.39
N GLU A 229 12.59 -10.16 -9.13
CA GLU A 229 12.40 -10.08 -10.59
C GLU A 229 11.00 -9.53 -10.87
N HIS A 230 10.88 -8.60 -11.82
CA HIS A 230 9.59 -7.98 -12.15
C HIS A 230 8.71 -8.83 -13.06
N ARG A 231 9.34 -9.76 -13.79
CA ARG A 231 8.67 -10.56 -14.80
C ARG A 231 9.13 -11.99 -14.65
N ILE A 232 8.18 -12.91 -14.63
CA ILE A 232 8.48 -14.33 -14.70
C ILE A 232 8.36 -14.82 -16.15
N ALA A 233 9.14 -15.84 -16.47
CA ALA A 233 9.00 -16.58 -17.71
C ALA A 233 7.61 -17.23 -17.75
N ALA A 234 6.80 -16.88 -18.74
CA ALA A 234 5.62 -17.63 -19.12
C ALA A 234 5.91 -18.36 -20.42
N GLU A 235 5.32 -19.53 -20.63
CA GLU A 235 5.36 -20.20 -21.93
C GLU A 235 4.15 -19.74 -22.74
N ASP A 236 4.36 -19.41 -24.02
CA ASP A 236 3.22 -19.33 -24.94
C ASP A 236 2.64 -20.72 -25.24
N LYS A 237 1.55 -20.72 -26.01
CA LYS A 237 0.89 -21.94 -26.50
C LYS A 237 1.80 -22.91 -27.26
N ASP A 238 2.97 -22.43 -27.73
CA ASP A 238 3.96 -23.20 -28.47
C ASP A 238 5.15 -23.61 -27.58
N GLY A 239 5.06 -23.40 -26.26
CA GLY A 239 6.09 -23.74 -25.27
C GLY A 239 7.29 -22.78 -25.28
N LYS A 240 7.20 -21.63 -25.94
CA LYS A 240 8.29 -20.65 -25.97
C LYS A 240 8.20 -19.75 -24.75
N ILE A 241 9.32 -19.62 -24.05
CA ILE A 241 9.43 -18.67 -22.94
C ILE A 241 9.27 -17.23 -23.46
N ILE A 242 8.17 -16.60 -23.08
CA ILE A 242 7.88 -15.17 -23.15
C ILE A 242 8.16 -14.56 -21.77
N LYS A 243 8.83 -13.41 -21.72
CA LYS A 243 9.26 -12.74 -20.49
C LYS A 243 8.24 -11.74 -19.92
N ASP A 244 6.96 -11.81 -20.25
CA ASP A 244 6.00 -10.71 -19.97
C ASP A 244 4.83 -11.10 -19.06
N ASN A 245 5.00 -12.06 -18.16
CA ASN A 245 3.98 -12.33 -17.14
C ASN A 245 4.32 -11.61 -15.83
N TYR A 246 3.82 -10.38 -15.69
CA TYR A 246 3.94 -9.58 -14.48
C TYR A 246 2.79 -9.85 -13.49
N TRP A 247 1.59 -10.17 -13.99
CA TRP A 247 0.40 -10.40 -13.17
C TRP A 247 0.43 -11.73 -12.42
N ASN A 248 1.30 -12.69 -12.76
CA ASN A 248 1.46 -13.94 -12.01
C ASN A 248 2.79 -14.00 -11.23
N ASN A 249 3.30 -12.85 -10.77
CA ASN A 249 4.56 -12.78 -10.05
C ASN A 249 4.36 -12.76 -8.53
N LEU A 250 4.09 -13.95 -7.98
CA LEU A 250 3.73 -14.13 -6.57
C LEU A 250 4.84 -14.84 -5.78
N LEU A 251 4.87 -14.58 -4.48
CA LEU A 251 5.78 -15.19 -3.51
C LEU A 251 5.32 -16.60 -3.11
N TYR A 252 6.23 -17.35 -2.48
CA TYR A 252 5.93 -18.65 -1.84
C TYR A 252 5.29 -19.70 -2.77
N SER A 253 5.63 -19.66 -4.06
CA SER A 253 5.08 -20.55 -5.09
C SER A 253 3.57 -20.43 -5.30
N ARG A 254 2.95 -19.33 -4.85
CA ARG A 254 1.56 -19.01 -5.18
C ARG A 254 1.42 -18.81 -6.69
N ASN A 255 0.24 -19.11 -7.20
CA ASN A 255 -0.10 -18.94 -8.60
C ASN A 255 -1.41 -18.15 -8.72
N ALA A 256 -1.40 -17.05 -9.45
CA ALA A 256 -2.58 -16.22 -9.67
C ALA A 256 -3.72 -17.00 -10.34
N LEU A 257 -3.40 -18.03 -11.14
CA LEU A 257 -4.40 -18.93 -11.72
C LEU A 257 -5.23 -19.66 -10.65
N ASP A 258 -4.73 -19.81 -9.42
CA ASP A 258 -5.46 -20.47 -8.34
C ASP A 258 -6.69 -19.65 -7.91
N PHE A 259 -6.64 -18.32 -8.00
CA PHE A 259 -7.79 -17.46 -7.72
C PHE A 259 -8.51 -16.97 -8.97
N VAL A 260 -7.83 -16.84 -10.12
CA VAL A 260 -8.47 -16.51 -11.40
C VAL A 260 -9.46 -17.60 -11.82
N ASN A 261 -9.15 -18.86 -11.53
CA ASN A 261 -10.05 -19.99 -11.82
C ASN A 261 -10.93 -20.41 -10.63
N ASP A 262 -10.88 -19.67 -9.50
CA ASP A 262 -11.69 -19.98 -8.33
C ASP A 262 -13.10 -19.40 -8.51
N GLN A 263 -14.07 -20.28 -8.75
CA GLN A 263 -15.48 -19.91 -8.89
C GLN A 263 -15.99 -19.16 -7.63
N GLU A 264 -15.52 -19.54 -6.44
CA GLU A 264 -15.90 -18.85 -5.20
C GLU A 264 -15.35 -17.41 -5.19
N ALA A 265 -14.16 -17.19 -5.74
CA ALA A 265 -13.59 -15.85 -5.82
C ALA A 265 -14.40 -14.96 -6.76
N PHE A 266 -14.75 -15.46 -7.95
CA PHE A 266 -15.62 -14.74 -8.88
C PHE A 266 -16.99 -14.45 -8.26
N GLU A 267 -17.65 -15.46 -7.68
CA GLU A 267 -19.00 -15.28 -7.10
C GLU A 267 -19.02 -14.34 -5.90
N ALA A 268 -17.93 -14.27 -5.13
CA ALA A 268 -17.77 -13.31 -4.04
C ALA A 268 -17.56 -11.86 -4.53
N GLY A 269 -17.36 -11.66 -5.84
CA GLY A 269 -17.11 -10.35 -6.44
C GLY A 269 -15.64 -9.95 -6.48
N PHE A 270 -14.71 -10.88 -6.32
CA PHE A 270 -13.28 -10.59 -6.46
C PHE A 270 -12.92 -10.41 -7.94
N GLY A 271 -12.02 -9.47 -8.22
CA GLY A 271 -11.40 -9.25 -9.52
C GLY A 271 -9.89 -9.06 -9.38
N TYR A 272 -9.17 -9.13 -10.49
CA TYR A 272 -7.72 -9.01 -10.51
C TYR A 272 -7.22 -8.53 -11.87
N GLU A 273 -6.36 -7.51 -11.87
CA GLU A 273 -5.74 -6.95 -13.09
C GLU A 273 -6.76 -6.71 -14.23
N GLU A 274 -7.91 -6.10 -13.90
CA GLU A 274 -9.00 -5.85 -14.86
C GLU A 274 -8.62 -4.86 -15.96
N CYS A 275 -7.67 -3.96 -15.69
CA CYS A 275 -7.07 -3.10 -16.71
C CYS A 275 -6.39 -3.91 -17.85
N ASN A 276 -6.07 -5.18 -17.58
CA ASN A 276 -5.48 -6.13 -18.52
C ASN A 276 -6.43 -7.29 -18.86
N ASP A 277 -7.71 -7.21 -18.49
CA ASP A 277 -8.75 -8.21 -18.74
C ASP A 277 -8.38 -9.62 -18.23
N ILE A 278 -7.68 -9.70 -17.08
CA ILE A 278 -7.22 -10.98 -16.51
C ILE A 278 -8.36 -11.69 -15.74
N MET A 279 -8.99 -11.00 -14.79
CA MET A 279 -10.17 -11.50 -14.07
C MET A 279 -11.08 -10.35 -13.71
N ASN A 280 -12.13 -10.15 -14.50
CA ASN A 280 -13.17 -9.17 -14.19
C ASN A 280 -14.03 -9.63 -13.02
N HIS A 281 -14.30 -8.72 -12.10
CA HIS A 281 -15.20 -8.99 -10.98
C HIS A 281 -16.63 -9.33 -11.44
N ASN A 282 -17.35 -10.09 -10.61
CA ASN A 282 -18.79 -10.24 -10.76
C ASN A 282 -19.52 -8.97 -10.32
N SER A 283 -20.02 -8.18 -11.27
CA SER A 283 -20.74 -6.94 -10.98
C SER A 283 -22.03 -7.16 -10.17
N ASP A 284 -22.67 -8.34 -10.28
CA ASP A 284 -23.87 -8.66 -9.50
C ASP A 284 -23.58 -8.83 -8.00
N ALA A 285 -22.32 -8.99 -7.60
CA ALA A 285 -21.91 -9.02 -6.20
C ALA A 285 -21.89 -7.62 -5.55
N TYR A 286 -22.13 -6.55 -6.31
CA TYR A 286 -22.12 -5.16 -5.85
C TYR A 286 -23.48 -4.48 -6.04
N ASP A 287 -23.79 -3.52 -5.17
CA ASP A 287 -24.98 -2.68 -5.30
C ASP A 287 -24.75 -1.48 -6.25
N SER A 288 -25.80 -0.71 -6.52
CA SER A 288 -25.72 0.46 -7.40
C SER A 288 -24.82 1.58 -6.88
N SER A 289 -24.46 1.55 -5.60
CA SER A 289 -23.58 2.52 -4.95
C SER A 289 -22.12 2.04 -4.89
N GLY A 290 -21.83 0.85 -5.43
CA GLY A 290 -20.51 0.24 -5.47
C GLY A 290 -20.11 -0.53 -4.21
N PHE A 291 -21.03 -0.79 -3.28
CA PHE A 291 -20.75 -1.62 -2.10
C PHE A 291 -20.93 -3.09 -2.42
N CYS A 292 -20.03 -3.93 -1.93
CA CYS A 292 -20.19 -5.39 -2.00
C CYS A 292 -21.43 -5.81 -1.19
N LYS A 293 -22.21 -6.78 -1.67
CA LYS A 293 -23.44 -7.26 -1.02
C LYS A 293 -23.16 -8.27 0.10
N ASP A 294 -22.01 -8.96 0.05
CA ASP A 294 -21.59 -9.96 1.03
C ASP A 294 -20.10 -9.78 1.38
N HIS A 295 -19.84 -8.81 2.26
CA HIS A 295 -18.49 -8.45 2.71
C HIS A 295 -17.75 -9.63 3.35
N ASP A 296 -18.47 -10.46 4.11
CA ASP A 296 -17.87 -11.59 4.83
C ASP A 296 -17.40 -12.69 3.88
N ARG A 297 -18.15 -12.96 2.80
CA ARG A 297 -17.74 -13.89 1.74
C ARG A 297 -16.50 -13.39 1.01
N LEU A 298 -16.51 -12.13 0.56
CA LEU A 298 -15.36 -11.52 -0.11
C LEU A 298 -14.12 -11.48 0.80
N ARG A 299 -14.30 -11.15 2.09
CA ARG A 299 -13.21 -11.13 3.06
C ARG A 299 -12.49 -12.47 3.18
N LYS A 300 -13.24 -13.58 3.19
CA LYS A 300 -12.66 -14.94 3.25
C LYS A 300 -11.86 -15.27 2.00
N VAL A 301 -12.37 -14.89 0.82
CA VAL A 301 -11.66 -15.05 -0.46
C VAL A 301 -10.35 -14.27 -0.45
N ILE A 302 -10.39 -13.00 -0.05
CA ILE A 302 -9.20 -12.15 0.04
C ILE A 302 -8.19 -12.71 1.05
N GLN A 303 -8.64 -13.13 2.23
CA GLN A 303 -7.76 -13.73 3.25
C GLN A 303 -7.07 -15.00 2.75
N LYS A 304 -7.77 -15.84 1.98
CA LYS A 304 -7.25 -17.09 1.41
C LYS A 304 -6.19 -16.84 0.32
N HIS A 305 -6.45 -15.85 -0.53
CA HIS A 305 -5.73 -15.68 -1.79
C HIS A 305 -4.69 -14.58 -1.78
N LEU A 306 -4.91 -13.48 -1.06
CA LEU A 306 -4.07 -12.28 -1.12
C LEU A 306 -3.16 -12.10 0.11
N PHE A 307 -3.34 -12.94 1.12
CA PHE A 307 -2.60 -12.90 2.36
C PHE A 307 -1.98 -14.26 2.65
N LEU A 308 -0.67 -14.28 2.87
CA LEU A 308 0.09 -15.48 3.20
C LEU A 308 -0.37 -16.09 4.53
N SER A 309 -0.35 -17.41 4.65
CA SER A 309 -0.59 -18.08 5.93
C SER A 309 0.66 -18.05 6.82
N ASP A 310 0.51 -18.36 8.11
CA ASP A 310 1.65 -18.43 9.02
C ASP A 310 2.63 -19.56 8.64
N GLU A 311 2.17 -20.59 7.93
CA GLU A 311 3.03 -21.64 7.37
C GLU A 311 3.89 -21.14 6.20
N GLU A 312 3.40 -20.15 5.44
CA GLU A 312 4.14 -19.54 4.32
C GLU A 312 5.07 -18.43 4.81
N LEU A 313 4.54 -17.52 5.64
CA LEU A 313 5.28 -16.42 6.24
C LEU A 313 4.68 -16.05 7.61
N ASN A 314 5.36 -16.48 8.68
CA ASN A 314 5.08 -15.97 10.01
C ASN A 314 5.84 -14.65 10.25
N TYR A 315 5.09 -13.56 10.45
CA TYR A 315 5.69 -12.23 10.70
C TYR A 315 6.53 -12.16 11.97
N ASN A 316 6.27 -13.04 12.95
CA ASN A 316 7.09 -13.11 14.17
C ASN A 316 8.51 -13.61 13.91
N ASP A 317 8.69 -14.40 12.84
CA ASP A 317 9.98 -14.96 12.46
C ASP A 317 10.81 -14.00 11.59
N ILE A 318 10.22 -12.92 11.09
CA ILE A 318 10.94 -11.86 10.39
C ILE A 318 11.91 -11.20 11.36
N LYS A 319 13.20 -11.22 11.03
CA LYS A 319 14.19 -10.47 11.80
C LYS A 319 13.94 -8.98 11.57
N CYS A 320 13.35 -8.29 12.55
CA CYS A 320 13.31 -6.83 12.64
C CYS A 320 13.78 -6.40 14.03
N LYS A 321 14.69 -5.41 14.07
CA LYS A 321 14.96 -4.67 15.30
C LYS A 321 14.03 -3.46 15.33
N PHE A 322 13.03 -3.50 16.21
CA PHE A 322 12.18 -2.34 16.48
C PHE A 322 12.82 -1.45 17.54
N ILE A 323 12.87 -0.15 17.28
CA ILE A 323 13.30 0.89 18.22
C ILE A 323 12.08 1.82 18.35
N PRO A 324 11.36 1.78 19.49
CA PRO A 324 10.14 2.56 19.67
C PRO A 324 10.39 4.06 19.75
#